data_AF-A0A8S3ZGR0-F1
#
_entry.id   AF-A0A8S3ZGR0-F1
#
_cell.length_a   1.000
_cell.length_b   1.000
_cell.length_c   1.000
_cell.angle_alpha   90.00
_cell.angle_beta   90.00
_cell.angle_gamma   90.00
#
_symmetry.space_group_name_H-M   'P 1'
#
loop_
_entity.id
_entity.type
_entity.pdbx_description
1 polymer ?
#
loop_
_entity_poly.entity_id
_entity_poly.type
_entity_poly.pdbx_seq_one_letter_code
_entity_poly.pdbx_strand_id
1 'polypeptide(L)'
;MITSLGLFICRQANVFQPKSLPILSMLPLAFSFCGFVVLTNLSLESNTVGTYQIIKTMTTPCIIIIQTYFYGRSFSRNVKLSLVPITIGVVLNSWYDVKFNLPGIIFAISGVLVTSVYQVWVGEKQHELQVNSMQLLYYQAPLSAFLLLFVIPCFEPLDAFHGVFFNWPLQALVAVFISACVAFTVNLSIFWIIGNTSPVTYNMIGHLKFCMTLLGGYLLFQDPIQSLQLIGIVTTIG
;
A
#
# COMPACT_ATOMS: atom_id res chain seq x y z
N MET A 1 13.10 14.15 -2.46
CA MET A 1 14.40 14.86 -2.38
C MET A 1 15.32 14.23 -1.33
N ILE A 2 14.88 14.03 -0.08
CA ILE A 2 15.65 13.39 1.00
C ILE A 2 16.02 11.92 0.69
N THR A 3 15.13 11.17 0.03
CA THR A 3 15.41 9.82 -0.46
C THR A 3 16.52 9.77 -1.52
N SER A 4 16.60 10.77 -2.40
CA SER A 4 17.69 10.89 -3.39
C SER A 4 19.05 11.14 -2.72
N LEU A 5 19.05 11.95 -1.65
CA LEU A 5 20.24 12.27 -0.85
C LEU A 5 20.72 11.06 -0.03
N GLY A 6 19.81 10.32 0.61
CA GLY A 6 20.15 9.08 1.32
C GLY A 6 20.69 7.99 0.39
N LEU A 7 20.20 7.95 -0.85
CA LEU A 7 20.67 7.05 -1.88
C LEU A 7 22.04 7.43 -2.46
N PHE A 8 22.37 8.72 -2.50
CA PHE A 8 23.71 9.20 -2.85
C PHE A 8 24.77 8.80 -1.80
N ILE A 9 24.39 8.81 -0.51
CA ILE A 9 25.23 8.36 0.60
C ILE A 9 25.42 6.82 0.56
N CYS A 10 24.36 6.05 0.29
CA CYS A 10 24.46 4.60 0.09
C CYS A 10 25.26 4.20 -1.16
N ARG A 11 25.26 5.04 -2.21
CA ARG A 11 26.13 4.88 -3.39
C ARG A 11 27.61 5.10 -3.04
N GLN A 12 27.92 6.04 -2.16
CA GLN A 12 29.29 6.27 -1.67
C GLN A 12 29.80 5.14 -0.76
N ALA A 13 28.89 4.41 -0.10
CA ALA A 13 29.21 3.29 0.79
C ALA A 13 29.48 1.94 0.08
N ASN A 14 29.53 1.88 -1.26
CA ASN A 14 29.90 0.70 -2.04
C ASN A 14 29.03 -0.57 -1.84
N VAL A 15 27.76 -0.40 -1.44
CA VAL A 15 26.85 -1.52 -1.12
C VAL A 15 26.16 -2.12 -2.35
N PHE A 16 26.15 -1.43 -3.52
CA PHE A 16 25.47 -1.93 -4.72
C PHE A 16 26.17 -1.57 -6.04
N GLN A 17 26.31 -2.55 -6.94
CA GLN A 17 26.66 -2.31 -8.33
C GLN A 17 25.40 -1.89 -9.13
N PRO A 18 25.41 -0.73 -9.81
CA PRO A 18 24.28 -0.27 -10.60
C PRO A 18 24.19 -1.10 -11.89
N LYS A 19 23.21 -2.01 -11.94
CA LYS A 19 22.79 -2.63 -13.20
C LYS A 19 21.88 -1.63 -13.93
N SER A 20 22.17 -1.34 -15.19
CA SER A 20 21.40 -0.41 -16.03
C SER A 20 20.01 -0.98 -16.27
N LEU A 21 19.01 -0.51 -15.54
CA LEU A 21 17.61 -0.88 -15.78
C LEU A 21 16.99 0.13 -16.74
N PRO A 22 16.24 -0.32 -17.77
CA PRO A 22 15.50 0.59 -18.64
C PRO A 22 14.44 1.31 -17.81
N ILE A 23 14.62 2.62 -17.63
CA ILE A 23 13.77 3.50 -16.82
C ILE A 23 12.31 3.45 -17.31
N LEU A 24 12.09 3.23 -18.61
CA LEU A 24 10.76 3.04 -19.19
C LEU A 24 9.99 1.85 -18.58
N SER A 25 10.68 0.76 -18.21
CA SER A 25 10.04 -0.42 -17.61
C SER A 25 9.66 -0.21 -16.14
N MET A 26 10.21 0.84 -15.49
CA MET A 26 9.90 1.26 -14.11
C MET A 26 8.81 2.32 -14.05
N LEU A 27 8.52 2.97 -15.17
CA LEU A 27 7.55 4.05 -15.28
C LEU A 27 6.11 3.60 -14.95
N PRO A 28 5.64 2.42 -15.42
CA PRO A 28 4.34 1.89 -15.01
C PRO A 28 4.27 1.63 -13.50
N LEU A 29 5.34 1.09 -12.91
CA LEU A 29 5.41 0.79 -11.49
C LEU A 29 5.30 2.07 -10.63
N ALA A 30 6.02 3.11 -11.02
CA ALA A 30 5.97 4.40 -10.34
C ALA A 30 4.62 5.11 -10.53
N PHE A 31 4.01 5.02 -11.72
CA PHE A 31 2.67 5.56 -11.97
C PHE A 31 1.61 4.85 -11.12
N SER A 32 1.64 3.51 -11.08
CA SER A 32 0.77 2.72 -10.22
C SER A 32 1.00 3.00 -8.74
N PHE A 33 2.24 3.24 -8.30
CA PHE A 33 2.50 3.67 -6.93
C PHE A 33 1.88 5.04 -6.62
N CYS A 34 2.01 6.02 -7.53
CA CYS A 34 1.39 7.33 -7.35
C CYS A 34 -0.13 7.22 -7.29
N GLY A 35 -0.73 6.47 -8.22
CA GLY A 35 -2.16 6.19 -8.22
C GLY A 35 -2.61 5.49 -6.93
N PHE A 36 -1.83 4.50 -6.46
CA PHE A 36 -2.07 3.82 -5.19
C PHE A 36 -2.11 4.82 -4.02
N VAL A 37 -1.11 5.69 -3.90
CA VAL A 37 -1.02 6.67 -2.81
C VAL A 37 -2.19 7.65 -2.86
N VAL A 38 -2.46 8.24 -4.03
CA VAL A 38 -3.51 9.25 -4.19
C VAL A 38 -4.90 8.65 -3.95
N LEU A 39 -5.23 7.53 -4.62
CA LEU A 39 -6.54 6.89 -4.48
C LEU A 39 -6.75 6.35 -3.05
N THR A 40 -5.71 5.84 -2.41
CA THR A 40 -5.77 5.40 -1.02
C THR A 40 -6.07 6.56 -0.08
N ASN A 41 -5.41 7.70 -0.27
CA ASN A 41 -5.64 8.89 0.56
C ASN A 41 -7.04 9.48 0.34
N LEU A 42 -7.47 9.63 -0.92
CA LEU A 42 -8.84 10.08 -1.26
C LEU A 42 -9.91 9.13 -0.70
N SER A 43 -9.67 7.83 -0.74
CA SER A 43 -10.57 6.84 -0.15
C SER A 43 -10.63 6.96 1.37
N LEU A 44 -9.51 7.24 2.04
CA LEU A 44 -9.45 7.44 3.49
C LEU A 44 -10.12 8.76 3.92
N GLU A 45 -10.05 9.79 3.09
CA GLU A 45 -10.74 11.06 3.30
C GLU A 45 -12.26 10.91 3.13
N SER A 46 -12.68 10.15 2.12
CA SER A 46 -14.09 10.00 1.75
C SER A 46 -14.85 8.94 2.55
N ASN A 47 -14.13 7.97 3.15
CA ASN A 47 -14.72 6.81 3.85
C ASN A 47 -14.22 6.71 5.29
N THR A 48 -14.95 5.97 6.13
CA THR A 48 -14.46 5.68 7.48
C THR A 48 -13.27 4.72 7.45
N VAL A 49 -12.44 4.74 8.49
CA VAL A 49 -11.28 3.83 8.63
C VAL A 49 -11.70 2.37 8.52
N GLY A 50 -12.86 2.00 9.10
CA GLY A 50 -13.41 0.65 9.02
C GLY A 50 -13.75 0.26 7.59
N THR A 51 -14.56 1.06 6.90
CA THR A 51 -14.95 0.85 5.50
C THR A 51 -13.73 0.71 4.59
N TYR A 52 -12.74 1.60 4.77
CA TYR A 52 -11.48 1.56 4.03
C TYR A 52 -10.74 0.23 4.23
N GLN A 53 -10.63 -0.26 5.47
CA GLN A 53 -9.95 -1.52 5.77
C GLN A 53 -10.66 -2.71 5.15
N ILE A 54 -11.99 -2.75 5.23
CA ILE A 54 -12.80 -3.80 4.62
C ILE A 54 -12.59 -3.81 3.12
N ILE A 55 -12.71 -2.65 2.45
CA ILE A 55 -12.49 -2.58 1.00
C ILE A 55 -11.05 -2.99 0.65
N LYS A 56 -10.06 -2.60 1.45
CA LYS A 56 -8.66 -3.00 1.25
C LYS A 56 -8.46 -4.52 1.35
N THR A 57 -9.29 -5.25 2.11
CA THR A 57 -9.23 -6.72 2.12
C THR A 57 -9.54 -7.35 0.76
N MET A 58 -10.26 -6.65 -0.13
CA MET A 58 -10.46 -7.08 -1.52
C MET A 58 -9.21 -7.02 -2.38
N THR A 59 -8.12 -6.41 -1.89
CA THR A 59 -6.83 -6.42 -2.60
C THR A 59 -6.32 -7.85 -2.76
N THR A 60 -6.49 -8.72 -1.75
CA THR A 60 -6.07 -10.12 -1.80
C THR A 60 -6.74 -10.92 -2.93
N PRO A 61 -8.10 -10.98 -3.03
CA PRO A 61 -8.76 -11.68 -4.14
C PRO A 61 -8.37 -11.09 -5.50
N CYS A 62 -8.28 -9.76 -5.62
CA CYS A 62 -7.85 -9.13 -6.86
C CYS A 62 -6.44 -9.57 -7.29
N ILE A 63 -5.48 -9.61 -6.36
CA ILE A 63 -4.12 -10.10 -6.65
C ILE A 63 -4.14 -11.55 -7.15
N ILE A 64 -4.91 -12.43 -6.49
CA ILE A 64 -4.99 -13.84 -6.86
C ILE A 64 -5.58 -14.00 -8.25
N ILE A 65 -6.63 -13.24 -8.58
CA ILE A 65 -7.24 -13.24 -9.92
C ILE A 65 -6.22 -12.76 -10.96
N ILE A 66 -5.53 -11.64 -10.71
CA ILE A 66 -4.51 -11.08 -11.62
C ILE A 66 -3.38 -12.09 -11.83
N GLN A 67 -2.82 -12.67 -10.77
CA GLN A 67 -1.73 -13.63 -10.85
C GLN A 67 -2.16 -14.94 -11.54
N THR A 68 -3.40 -15.38 -11.35
CA THR A 68 -3.92 -16.60 -12.01
C THR A 68 -4.17 -16.36 -13.49
N TYR A 69 -4.80 -15.24 -13.86
CA TYR A 69 -5.25 -14.99 -15.24
C TYR A 69 -4.14 -14.43 -16.14
N PHE A 70 -3.36 -13.45 -15.65
CA PHE A 70 -2.30 -12.81 -16.45
C PHE A 70 -0.95 -13.51 -16.35
N TYR A 71 -0.63 -14.13 -15.20
CA TYR A 71 0.68 -14.74 -14.94
C TYR A 71 0.63 -16.27 -14.82
N GLY A 72 -0.55 -16.89 -14.99
CA GLY A 72 -0.71 -18.35 -14.99
C GLY A 72 -0.38 -19.04 -13.66
N ARG A 73 -0.31 -18.31 -12.54
CA ARG A 73 0.02 -18.88 -11.22
C ARG A 73 -1.16 -19.74 -10.71
N SER A 74 -0.88 -20.98 -10.33
CA SER A 74 -1.87 -21.85 -9.70
C SER A 74 -1.84 -21.72 -8.17
N PHE A 75 -2.99 -21.40 -7.59
CA PHE A 75 -3.19 -21.36 -6.13
C PHE A 75 -3.95 -22.60 -5.66
N SER A 76 -3.65 -23.03 -4.42
CA SER A 76 -4.29 -24.19 -3.81
C SER A 76 -5.80 -23.99 -3.64
N ARG A 77 -6.54 -25.09 -3.59
CA ARG A 77 -8.00 -25.06 -3.46
C ARG A 77 -8.46 -24.32 -2.19
N ASN A 78 -7.70 -24.43 -1.10
CA ASN A 78 -7.97 -23.74 0.16
C ASN A 78 -7.88 -22.22 0.01
N VAL A 79 -6.87 -21.72 -0.70
CA VAL A 79 -6.73 -20.28 -0.99
C VAL A 79 -7.90 -19.80 -1.86
N LYS A 80 -8.32 -20.58 -2.86
CA LYS A 80 -9.50 -20.21 -3.68
C LYS A 80 -10.80 -20.16 -2.87
N LEU A 81 -10.96 -21.07 -1.90
CA LEU A 81 -12.12 -21.11 -1.03
C LEU A 81 -12.15 -19.94 -0.05
N SER A 82 -11.00 -19.47 0.44
CA SER A 82 -10.96 -18.31 1.35
C SER A 82 -11.32 -16.98 0.68
N LEU A 83 -11.26 -16.86 -0.65
CA LEU A 83 -11.77 -15.67 -1.37
C LEU A 83 -13.29 -15.49 -1.22
N VAL A 84 -14.04 -16.57 -1.12
CA VAL A 84 -15.52 -16.54 -1.08
C VAL A 84 -16.04 -15.79 0.14
N PRO A 85 -15.66 -16.16 1.39
CA PRO A 85 -16.13 -15.43 2.57
C PRO A 85 -15.59 -14.00 2.62
N ILE A 86 -14.38 -13.71 2.12
CA ILE A 86 -13.84 -12.34 2.03
C ILE A 86 -14.71 -11.47 1.13
N THR A 87 -15.05 -11.97 -0.07
CA THR A 87 -15.87 -11.24 -1.04
C THR A 87 -17.28 -11.00 -0.50
N ILE A 88 -17.89 -12.02 0.11
CA ILE A 88 -19.22 -11.90 0.73
C ILE A 88 -19.19 -10.90 1.89
N GLY A 89 -18.17 -10.97 2.75
CA GLY A 89 -18.00 -10.06 3.88
C GLY A 89 -17.93 -8.60 3.44
N VAL A 90 -17.20 -8.31 2.37
CA VAL A 90 -17.07 -6.94 1.83
C VAL A 90 -18.39 -6.45 1.24
N VAL A 91 -19.10 -7.28 0.48
CA VAL A 91 -20.40 -6.91 -0.11
C VAL A 91 -21.44 -6.65 0.98
N LEU A 92 -21.56 -7.54 1.96
CA LEU A 92 -22.48 -7.36 3.09
C LEU A 92 -22.17 -6.08 3.85
N ASN A 93 -20.90 -5.87 4.21
CA ASN A 93 -20.51 -4.69 4.97
C ASN A 93 -20.74 -3.39 4.19
N SER A 94 -20.42 -3.38 2.89
CA SER A 94 -20.72 -2.24 2.01
C SER A 94 -22.22 -1.93 1.95
N TRP A 95 -23.09 -2.93 2.09
CA TRP A 95 -24.54 -2.75 2.05
C TRP A 95 -25.14 -2.23 3.36
N TYR A 96 -24.52 -2.55 4.50
CA TYR A 96 -24.95 -2.12 5.83
C TYR A 96 -24.26 -0.84 6.33
N ASP A 97 -23.25 -0.33 5.61
CA ASP A 97 -22.59 0.91 5.98
C ASP A 97 -23.51 2.12 5.78
N VAL A 98 -23.74 2.84 6.88
CA VAL A 98 -24.74 3.93 7.02
C VAL A 98 -24.28 5.21 6.29
N LYS A 99 -23.03 5.27 5.80
CA LYS A 99 -22.46 6.37 5.01
C LYS A 99 -22.20 5.98 3.56
N PHE A 100 -23.24 5.60 2.82
CA PHE A 100 -23.15 5.35 1.37
C PHE A 100 -22.69 6.61 0.61
N ASN A 101 -21.38 6.71 0.35
CA ASN A 101 -20.82 7.75 -0.49
C ASN A 101 -20.35 7.13 -1.82
N LEU A 102 -21.18 7.24 -2.86
CA LEU A 102 -20.89 6.77 -4.23
C LEU A 102 -19.48 7.12 -4.73
N PRO A 103 -19.00 8.38 -4.63
CA PRO A 103 -17.63 8.72 -5.03
C PRO A 103 -16.57 8.01 -4.17
N GLY A 104 -16.81 7.86 -2.87
CA GLY A 104 -15.91 7.16 -1.95
C GLY A 104 -15.73 5.68 -2.31
N ILE A 105 -16.81 5.00 -2.76
CA ILE A 105 -16.76 3.62 -3.24
C ILE A 105 -16.00 3.51 -4.57
N ILE A 106 -16.22 4.43 -5.50
CA ILE A 106 -15.49 4.45 -6.78
C ILE A 106 -13.99 4.59 -6.52
N PHE A 107 -13.59 5.57 -5.69
CA PHE A 107 -12.18 5.74 -5.31
C PHE A 107 -11.61 4.52 -4.59
N ALA A 108 -12.39 3.87 -3.74
CA ALA A 108 -11.95 2.69 -3.02
C ALA A 108 -11.75 1.47 -3.96
N ILE A 109 -12.69 1.21 -4.89
CA ILE A 109 -12.56 0.13 -5.88
C ILE A 109 -11.37 0.40 -6.82
N SER A 110 -11.25 1.62 -7.34
CA SER A 110 -10.09 2.01 -8.15
C SER A 110 -8.79 1.87 -7.35
N GLY A 111 -8.79 2.27 -6.08
CA GLY A 111 -7.67 2.09 -5.16
C GLY A 111 -7.27 0.63 -5.00
N VAL A 112 -8.22 -0.28 -4.80
CA VAL A 112 -7.97 -1.73 -4.70
C VAL A 112 -7.38 -2.29 -6.00
N LEU A 113 -7.91 -1.88 -7.15
CA LEU A 113 -7.39 -2.33 -8.46
C LEU A 113 -5.95 -1.84 -8.68
N VAL A 114 -5.68 -0.56 -8.43
CA VAL A 114 -4.34 0.00 -8.60
C VAL A 114 -3.37 -0.61 -7.58
N THR A 115 -3.79 -0.83 -6.33
CA THR A 115 -2.98 -1.47 -5.29
C THR A 115 -2.62 -2.91 -5.66
N SER A 116 -3.60 -3.68 -6.14
CA SER A 116 -3.38 -5.08 -6.50
C SER A 116 -2.44 -5.21 -7.70
N VAL A 117 -2.64 -4.42 -8.76
CA VAL A 117 -1.70 -4.35 -9.90
C VAL A 117 -0.31 -3.93 -9.45
N TYR A 118 -0.21 -2.88 -8.63
CA TYR A 118 1.07 -2.39 -8.12
C TYR A 118 1.85 -3.48 -7.38
N GLN A 119 1.20 -4.18 -6.44
CA GLN A 119 1.88 -5.21 -5.65
C GLN A 119 2.29 -6.43 -6.50
N VAL A 120 1.47 -6.82 -7.48
CA VAL A 120 1.84 -7.86 -8.45
C VAL A 120 3.07 -7.42 -9.25
N TRP A 121 3.06 -6.20 -9.77
CA TRP A 121 4.20 -5.66 -10.52
C TRP A 121 5.48 -5.53 -9.68
N VAL A 122 5.40 -5.19 -8.39
CA VAL A 122 6.57 -5.17 -7.50
C VAL A 122 7.22 -6.56 -7.47
N GLY A 123 6.44 -7.62 -7.23
CA GLY A 123 6.97 -8.99 -7.17
C GLY A 123 7.49 -9.49 -8.51
N GLU A 124 6.71 -9.29 -9.58
CA GLU A 124 7.07 -9.76 -10.92
C GLU A 124 8.28 -9.00 -11.48
N LYS A 125 8.42 -7.69 -11.23
CA LYS A 125 9.60 -6.91 -11.65
C LYS A 125 10.86 -7.27 -10.89
N GLN A 126 10.77 -7.62 -9.60
CA GLN A 126 11.92 -8.15 -8.86
C GLN A 126 12.41 -9.47 -9.46
N HIS A 127 11.49 -10.35 -9.84
CA HIS A 127 11.80 -11.64 -10.44
C HIS A 127 12.31 -11.51 -11.90
N GLU A 128 11.64 -10.72 -12.74
CA GLU A 128 11.98 -10.48 -14.15
C GLU A 128 13.37 -9.86 -14.30
N LEU A 129 13.70 -8.88 -13.46
CA LEU A 129 14.96 -8.13 -13.56
C LEU A 129 16.09 -8.73 -12.71
N GLN A 130 15.78 -9.76 -11.91
CA GLN A 130 16.71 -10.38 -10.96
C GLN A 130 17.37 -9.33 -10.04
N VAL A 131 16.54 -8.41 -9.51
CA VAL A 131 16.97 -7.29 -8.67
C VAL A 131 16.49 -7.46 -7.25
N ASN A 132 17.30 -7.00 -6.30
CA ASN A 132 16.93 -7.02 -4.89
C ASN A 132 15.88 -5.93 -4.59
N SER A 133 15.08 -6.13 -3.53
CA SER A 133 14.04 -5.21 -3.06
C SER A 133 14.54 -3.77 -2.86
N MET A 134 15.76 -3.64 -2.32
CA MET A 134 16.46 -2.35 -2.17
C MET A 134 16.74 -1.66 -3.51
N GLN A 135 17.17 -2.40 -4.53
CA GLN A 135 17.50 -1.85 -5.84
C GLN A 135 16.24 -1.38 -6.56
N LEU A 136 15.16 -2.16 -6.50
CA LEU A 136 13.89 -1.75 -7.10
C LEU A 136 13.35 -0.47 -6.44
N LEU A 137 13.39 -0.41 -5.10
CA LEU A 137 12.98 0.77 -4.35
C LEU A 137 13.87 1.99 -4.68
N TYR A 138 15.18 1.80 -4.83
CA TYR A 138 16.13 2.86 -5.22
C TYR A 138 15.71 3.53 -6.53
N TYR A 139 15.33 2.74 -7.55
CA TYR A 139 14.94 3.28 -8.85
C TYR A 139 13.53 3.87 -8.85
N GLN A 140 12.61 3.27 -8.09
CA GLN A 140 11.23 3.75 -8.02
C GLN A 140 11.09 5.04 -7.20
N ALA A 141 11.76 5.16 -6.05
CA ALA A 141 11.60 6.28 -5.12
C ALA A 141 11.82 7.68 -5.73
N PRO A 142 12.86 7.94 -6.55
CA PRO A 142 13.03 9.25 -7.18
C PRO A 142 11.99 9.50 -8.28
N LEU A 143 11.58 8.46 -9.02
CA LEU A 143 10.59 8.59 -10.09
C LEU A 143 9.19 8.88 -9.51
N SER A 144 8.80 8.18 -8.45
CA SER A 144 7.55 8.42 -7.75
C SER A 144 7.54 9.78 -7.07
N ALA A 145 8.66 10.22 -6.47
CA ALA A 145 8.77 11.56 -5.90
C ALA A 145 8.57 12.65 -6.96
N PHE A 146 9.11 12.47 -8.17
CA PHE A 146 8.92 13.42 -9.27
C PHE A 146 7.48 13.45 -9.78
N LEU A 147 6.85 12.29 -9.94
CA LEU A 147 5.44 12.20 -10.34
C LEU A 147 4.51 12.78 -9.27
N LEU A 148 4.74 12.46 -8.00
CA LEU A 148 3.97 13.02 -6.88
C LEU A 148 4.11 14.54 -6.80
N LEU A 149 5.30 15.09 -7.05
CA LEU A 149 5.51 16.54 -7.10
C LEU A 149 4.56 17.23 -8.11
N PHE A 150 4.23 16.56 -9.21
CA PHE A 150 3.34 17.08 -10.23
C PHE A 150 1.85 16.80 -9.93
N VAL A 151 1.54 15.69 -9.27
CA VAL A 151 0.16 15.27 -8.97
C VAL A 151 -0.39 15.95 -7.71
N ILE A 152 0.44 16.17 -6.68
CA ILE A 152 0.02 16.81 -5.41
C ILE A 152 -0.63 18.20 -5.64
N PRO A 153 -0.05 19.12 -6.45
CA PRO A 153 -0.65 20.43 -6.71
C PRO A 153 -2.01 20.40 -7.41
N CYS A 154 -2.37 19.29 -8.06
CA CYS A 154 -3.68 19.13 -8.71
C CYS A 154 -4.78 18.69 -7.72
N PHE A 155 -4.43 17.98 -6.65
CA PHE A 155 -5.39 17.42 -5.69
C PHE A 155 -5.41 18.17 -4.36
N GLU A 156 -4.30 18.80 -3.97
CA GLU A 156 -4.17 19.57 -2.74
C GLU A 156 -4.21 21.07 -3.09
N PRO A 157 -5.08 21.87 -2.47
CA PRO A 157 -5.20 23.28 -2.78
C PRO A 157 -3.88 24.03 -2.54
N LEU A 158 -3.51 24.89 -3.49
CA LEU A 158 -2.30 25.72 -3.48
C LEU A 158 -2.19 26.66 -2.24
N ASP A 159 -3.25 26.77 -1.42
CA ASP A 159 -3.20 27.48 -0.14
C ASP A 159 -2.27 26.79 0.87
N ALA A 160 -2.03 25.48 0.75
CA ALA A 160 -1.02 24.76 1.54
C ALA A 160 0.43 25.13 1.15
N PHE A 161 0.65 25.65 -0.06
CA PHE A 161 1.97 26.11 -0.51
C PHE A 161 2.44 27.36 0.24
N HIS A 162 1.54 28.17 0.79
CA HIS A 162 1.92 29.25 1.71
C HIS A 162 2.54 28.72 3.03
N GLY A 163 2.19 27.50 3.46
CA GLY A 163 2.81 26.82 4.61
C GLY A 163 4.21 26.28 4.33
N VAL A 164 4.54 25.99 3.07
CA VAL A 164 5.87 25.48 2.67
C VAL A 164 6.96 26.56 2.81
N PHE A 165 6.61 27.83 2.63
CA PHE A 165 7.51 28.98 2.80
C PHE A 165 7.54 29.57 4.22
N PHE A 166 6.76 29.04 5.16
CA PHE A 166 6.80 29.48 6.55
C PHE A 166 8.06 28.94 7.25
N ASN A 167 8.62 29.64 8.23
CA ASN A 167 9.75 29.13 9.02
C ASN A 167 9.35 27.82 9.72
N TRP A 168 9.74 26.68 9.14
CA TRP A 168 9.46 25.38 9.75
C TRP A 168 10.24 25.28 11.06
N PRO A 169 9.57 25.12 12.22
CA PRO A 169 10.27 24.92 13.47
C PRO A 169 11.12 23.64 13.36
N LEU A 170 12.27 23.61 14.03
CA LEU A 170 13.18 22.46 14.01
C LEU A 170 12.46 21.15 14.36
N GLN A 171 11.46 21.21 15.25
CA GLN A 171 10.62 20.06 15.60
C GLN A 171 9.83 19.50 14.40
N ALA A 172 9.29 20.36 13.54
CA ALA A 172 8.58 19.93 12.34
C ALA A 172 9.55 19.31 11.31
N LEU A 173 10.74 19.89 11.14
CA LEU A 173 11.76 19.31 10.26
C LEU A 173 12.23 17.93 10.76
N VAL A 174 12.47 17.79 12.06
CA VAL A 174 12.83 16.52 12.69
C VAL A 174 11.68 15.51 12.55
N ALA A 175 10.43 15.91 12.76
CA ALA A 175 9.27 15.04 12.57
C ALA A 175 9.12 14.56 11.11
N VAL A 176 9.35 15.44 10.13
CA VAL A 176 9.37 15.08 8.70
C VAL A 176 10.52 14.14 8.38
N PHE A 177 11.70 14.34 8.96
CA PHE A 177 12.83 13.45 8.75
C PHE A 177 12.55 12.05 9.33
N ILE A 178 12.03 11.98 10.56
CA ILE A 178 11.64 10.72 11.20
C ILE A 178 10.55 10.02 10.39
N SER A 179 9.51 10.73 9.94
CA SER A 179 8.44 10.15 9.13
C SER A 179 8.97 9.63 7.80
N ALA A 180 9.93 10.32 7.17
CA ALA A 180 10.60 9.85 5.97
C ALA A 180 11.42 8.57 6.21
N CYS A 181 12.15 8.48 7.33
CA CYS A 181 12.89 7.27 7.72
C CYS A 181 11.95 6.08 7.97
N VAL A 182 10.83 6.32 8.67
CA VAL A 182 9.81 5.29 8.92
C VAL A 182 9.16 4.87 7.61
N ALA A 183 8.77 5.81 6.75
CA ALA A 183 8.17 5.52 5.45
C ALA A 183 9.13 4.74 4.55
N PHE A 184 10.42 5.07 4.55
CA PHE A 184 11.44 4.30 3.83
C PHE A 184 11.54 2.88 4.37
N THR A 185 11.60 2.70 5.69
CA THR A 185 11.67 1.39 6.33
C THR A 185 10.43 0.55 6.00
N VAL A 186 9.24 1.13 6.08
CA VAL A 186 7.98 0.47 5.73
C VAL A 186 7.98 0.04 4.26
N ASN A 187 8.31 0.95 3.34
CA ASN A 187 8.39 0.60 1.91
C ASN A 187 9.44 -0.50 1.66
N LEU A 188 10.59 -0.45 2.34
CA LEU A 188 11.58 -1.51 2.25
C LEU A 188 11.02 -2.86 2.72
N SER A 189 10.34 -2.90 3.87
CA SER A 189 9.69 -4.13 4.36
C SER A 189 8.64 -4.66 3.39
N ILE A 190 7.84 -3.78 2.77
CA ILE A 190 6.85 -4.18 1.76
C ILE A 190 7.53 -4.90 0.59
N PHE A 191 8.57 -4.29 0.02
CA PHE A 191 9.27 -4.85 -1.14
C PHE A 191 10.03 -6.12 -0.78
N TRP A 192 10.57 -6.18 0.45
CA TRP A 192 11.30 -7.34 0.95
C TRP A 192 10.38 -8.54 1.18
N ILE A 193 9.20 -8.33 1.79
CA ILE A 193 8.20 -9.39 1.97
C ILE A 193 7.69 -9.86 0.62
N ILE A 194 7.29 -8.94 -0.27
CA ILE A 194 6.75 -9.30 -1.59
C ILE A 194 7.78 -10.08 -2.41
N GLY A 195 9.05 -9.68 -2.37
CA GLY A 195 10.13 -10.34 -3.12
C GLY A 195 10.53 -11.71 -2.61
N ASN A 196 10.58 -11.89 -1.29
CA ASN A 196 10.94 -13.17 -0.70
C ASN A 196 9.76 -14.15 -0.62
N THR A 197 8.52 -13.65 -0.61
CA THR A 197 7.32 -14.49 -0.46
C THR A 197 6.37 -14.32 -1.63
N SER A 198 5.33 -13.50 -1.50
CA SER A 198 4.43 -13.13 -2.59
C SER A 198 3.61 -11.88 -2.23
N PRO A 199 3.03 -11.20 -3.23
CA PRO A 199 2.05 -10.14 -3.01
C PRO A 199 0.85 -10.56 -2.14
N VAL A 200 0.40 -11.81 -2.28
CA VAL A 200 -0.71 -12.38 -1.50
C VAL A 200 -0.32 -12.51 -0.03
N THR A 201 0.86 -13.07 0.26
CA THR A 201 1.39 -13.24 1.61
C THR A 201 1.53 -11.89 2.33
N TYR A 202 2.00 -10.85 1.63
CA TYR A 202 2.07 -9.50 2.17
C TYR A 202 0.69 -8.96 2.64
N ASN A 203 -0.38 -9.16 1.85
CA ASN A 203 -1.72 -8.74 2.27
C ASN A 203 -2.20 -9.54 3.48
N MET A 204 -1.95 -10.85 3.52
CA MET A 204 -2.34 -11.67 4.68
C MET A 204 -1.63 -11.21 5.96
N ILE A 205 -0.34 -10.88 5.90
CA ILE A 205 0.41 -10.29 7.02
C ILE A 205 -0.20 -8.94 7.43
N GLY A 206 -0.61 -8.12 6.45
CA GLY A 206 -1.32 -6.87 6.69
C GLY A 206 -2.62 -7.06 7.46
N HIS A 207 -3.41 -8.07 7.09
CA HIS A 207 -4.67 -8.41 7.77
C HIS A 207 -4.43 -8.95 9.18
N LEU A 208 -3.39 -9.77 9.36
CA LEU A 208 -2.97 -10.26 10.68
C LEU A 208 -2.51 -9.12 11.59
N LYS A 209 -1.71 -8.18 11.08
CA LYS A 209 -1.32 -6.96 11.81
C LYS A 209 -2.54 -6.16 12.25
N PHE A 210 -3.53 -6.02 11.37
CA PHE A 210 -4.77 -5.33 11.72
C PHE A 210 -5.53 -6.04 12.84
N CYS A 211 -5.68 -7.36 12.77
CA CYS A 211 -6.31 -8.16 13.83
C CYS A 211 -5.58 -8.01 15.16
N MET A 212 -4.24 -8.03 15.17
CA MET A 212 -3.45 -7.81 16.39
C MET A 212 -3.69 -6.41 16.98
N THR A 213 -3.78 -5.37 16.14
CA THR A 213 -4.07 -4.01 16.60
C THR A 213 -5.47 -3.92 17.22
N LEU A 214 -6.48 -4.56 16.62
CA LEU A 214 -7.83 -4.62 17.19
C LEU A 214 -7.87 -5.33 18.54
N LEU A 215 -7.22 -6.50 18.63
CA LEU A 215 -7.12 -7.26 19.88
C LEU A 215 -6.37 -6.48 20.97
N GLY A 216 -5.28 -5.80 20.61
CA GLY A 216 -4.54 -4.93 21.52
C GLY A 216 -5.38 -3.74 22.00
N GLY A 217 -6.15 -3.12 21.11
CA GLY A 217 -7.09 -2.05 21.43
C GLY A 217 -8.16 -2.51 22.43
N TYR A 218 -8.78 -3.66 22.18
CA TYR A 218 -9.75 -4.26 23.10
C TYR A 218 -9.17 -4.56 24.49
N LEU A 219 -8.00 -5.21 24.54
CA LEU A 219 -7.38 -5.61 25.80
C LEU A 219 -6.91 -4.42 26.65
N LEU A 220 -6.45 -3.34 26.01
CA LEU A 220 -5.91 -2.16 26.71
C LEU A 220 -6.96 -1.08 27.02
N PHE A 221 -7.95 -0.89 26.14
CA PHE A 221 -8.91 0.22 26.23
C PHE A 221 -10.35 -0.20 26.55
N GLN A 222 -10.64 -1.51 26.63
CA GLN A 222 -11.99 -2.05 26.90
C GLN A 222 -13.07 -1.53 25.92
N ASP A 223 -12.68 -1.15 24.71
CA ASP A 223 -13.61 -0.68 23.69
C ASP A 223 -14.54 -1.82 23.24
N PRO A 224 -15.87 -1.63 23.19
CA PRO A 224 -16.80 -2.70 22.80
C PRO A 224 -16.56 -3.10 21.35
N ILE A 225 -16.07 -4.33 21.14
CA ILE A 225 -15.89 -4.91 19.81
C ILE A 225 -17.27 -5.12 19.19
N GLN A 226 -17.53 -4.44 18.07
CA GLN A 226 -18.73 -4.65 17.28
C GLN A 226 -18.71 -6.07 16.70
N SER A 227 -19.81 -6.82 16.78
CA SER A 227 -19.90 -8.24 16.35
C SER A 227 -19.40 -8.52 14.93
N LEU A 228 -19.45 -7.52 14.04
CA LEU A 228 -18.88 -7.55 12.68
C LEU A 228 -17.34 -7.66 12.66
N GLN A 229 -16.64 -7.01 13.60
CA GLN A 229 -15.17 -7.08 13.72
C GLN A 229 -14.73 -8.47 14.19
N LEU A 230 -15.51 -9.12 15.05
CA LEU A 230 -15.25 -10.48 15.51
C LEU A 230 -15.33 -11.49 14.35
N ILE A 231 -16.35 -11.36 13.49
CA ILE A 231 -16.49 -12.17 12.27
C ILE A 231 -15.32 -11.92 11.31
N GLY A 232 -14.87 -10.67 11.17
CA GLY A 232 -13.70 -10.33 10.35
C GLY A 232 -12.39 -10.98 10.84
N ILE A 233 -12.17 -11.01 12.16
CA ILE A 233 -11.01 -11.69 12.77
C ILE A 233 -11.06 -13.20 12.50
N VAL A 234 -12.21 -13.83 12.73
CA VAL A 234 -12.39 -15.28 12.47
C VAL A 234 -12.19 -15.62 11.00
N THR A 235 -12.71 -14.80 10.08
CA THR A 235 -12.56 -15.01 8.63
C THR A 235 -11.12 -14.80 8.15
N THR A 236 -10.34 -13.98 8.83
CA THR A 236 -8.93 -13.72 8.50
C THR A 236 -8.00 -14.83 8.99
N ILE A 237 -8.39 -15.52 10.07
CA ILE A 237 -7.61 -16.59 10.70
C ILE A 237 -7.94 -17.98 10.09
N GLY A 238 -9.14 -18.14 9.50
CA GLY A 238 -9.65 -19.38 8.91
C GLY A 238 -9.13 -19.71 7.50
#